data_AF-A0A4V2MI62-F1
#
_entry.id   AF-A0A4V2MI62-F1
#
_cell.length_a   1.000
_cell.length_b   1.000
_cell.length_c   1.000
_cell.angle_alpha   90.00
_cell.angle_beta   90.00
_cell.angle_gamma   90.00
#
_symmetry.space_group_name_H-M   'P 1'
#
loop_
_entity.id
_entity.type
_entity.pdbx_description
1 polymer ?
#
loop_
_entity_poly.entity_id
_entity_poly.type
_entity_poly.pdbx_seq_one_letter_code
_entity_poly.pdbx_strand_id
1 'polypeptide(L)'
;MIKKMILMVFYVMILSCKTDSAKYESYFTEHRAGFDNMVSYIQREIIVQNYKRHKAILVFVAKRTKSPRGNFLYDDDLAKLMIQNEVKEVSCEYNELGSCGLFSQMIFQMRNENSSGRKATYFIYNKCDENDSYERKYLYQKKLRTNWVLFIDET
;
A
#
# COMPACT_ATOMS: atom_id res chain seq x y z
N MET A 1 -13.88 -14.33 -38.18
CA MET A 1 -12.82 -13.40 -37.73
C MET A 1 -12.96 -12.94 -36.27
N ILE A 2 -14.16 -12.88 -35.69
CA ILE A 2 -14.40 -12.40 -34.30
C ILE A 2 -13.73 -13.28 -33.21
N LYS A 3 -13.63 -14.61 -33.40
CA LYS A 3 -12.97 -15.52 -32.43
C LYS A 3 -11.47 -15.24 -32.22
N LYS A 4 -10.75 -14.71 -33.23
CA LYS A 4 -9.30 -14.42 -33.12
C LYS A 4 -9.04 -13.08 -32.40
N MET A 5 -9.93 -12.10 -32.53
CA MET A 5 -9.79 -10.81 -31.82
C MET A 5 -10.00 -10.95 -30.31
N ILE A 6 -10.98 -11.74 -29.87
CA ILE A 6 -11.26 -11.93 -28.43
C ILE A 6 -10.06 -12.62 -27.75
N LEU A 7 -9.46 -13.64 -28.38
CA LEU A 7 -8.30 -14.34 -27.81
C LEU A 7 -7.06 -13.43 -27.66
N MET A 8 -6.90 -12.46 -28.58
CA MET A 8 -5.75 -11.55 -28.58
C MET A 8 -5.87 -10.49 -27.46
N VAL A 9 -7.08 -10.03 -27.15
CA VAL A 9 -7.32 -9.05 -26.06
C VAL A 9 -7.05 -9.65 -24.69
N PHE A 10 -7.47 -10.90 -24.44
CA PHE A 10 -7.18 -11.59 -23.18
C PHE A 10 -5.68 -11.84 -22.99
N TYR A 11 -4.95 -12.15 -24.06
CA TYR A 11 -3.50 -12.38 -23.97
C TYR A 11 -2.71 -11.11 -23.62
N VAL A 12 -3.12 -9.96 -24.16
CA VAL A 12 -2.49 -8.66 -23.86
C VAL A 12 -2.77 -8.21 -22.42
N MET A 13 -3.99 -8.43 -21.91
CA MET A 13 -4.31 -8.12 -20.50
C MET A 13 -3.51 -9.00 -19.52
N ILE A 14 -3.36 -10.30 -19.80
CA ILE A 14 -2.60 -11.22 -18.94
C ILE A 14 -1.10 -10.88 -18.96
N LEU A 15 -0.54 -10.52 -20.10
CA LEU A 15 0.86 -10.08 -20.18
C LEU A 15 1.09 -8.75 -19.44
N SER A 16 0.21 -7.77 -19.58
CA SER A 16 0.31 -6.51 -18.84
C SER A 16 0.33 -6.75 -17.32
N CYS A 17 -0.54 -7.61 -16.80
CA CYS A 17 -0.61 -7.89 -15.37
C CYS A 17 0.66 -8.60 -14.82
N LYS A 18 1.25 -9.53 -15.60
CA LYS A 18 2.52 -10.19 -15.23
C LYS A 18 3.72 -9.23 -15.29
N THR A 19 3.71 -8.31 -16.24
CA THR A 19 4.81 -7.34 -16.41
C THR A 19 4.76 -6.26 -15.32
N ASP A 20 3.55 -5.81 -14.95
CA ASP A 20 3.34 -4.85 -13.86
C ASP A 20 3.76 -5.45 -12.51
N SER A 21 3.37 -6.69 -12.21
CA SER A 21 3.76 -7.36 -10.95
C SER A 21 5.27 -7.55 -10.83
N ALA A 22 5.95 -8.08 -11.85
CA ALA A 22 7.41 -8.24 -11.82
C ALA A 22 8.14 -6.90 -11.62
N LYS A 23 7.67 -5.82 -12.26
CA LYS A 23 8.20 -4.47 -12.05
C LYS A 23 8.11 -4.04 -10.59
N TYR A 24 6.95 -4.21 -9.95
CA TYR A 24 6.76 -3.77 -8.57
C TYR A 24 7.45 -4.68 -7.53
N GLU A 25 7.65 -5.95 -7.86
CA GLU A 25 8.52 -6.84 -7.07
C GLU A 25 9.98 -6.36 -7.07
N SER A 26 10.53 -6.00 -8.25
CA SER A 26 11.89 -5.44 -8.35
C SER A 26 11.99 -4.11 -7.62
N TYR A 27 11.02 -3.22 -7.84
CA TYR A 27 10.95 -1.92 -7.18
C TYR A 27 11.00 -2.04 -5.65
N PHE A 28 10.21 -2.95 -5.08
CA PHE A 28 10.21 -3.21 -3.64
C PHE A 28 11.56 -3.72 -3.14
N THR A 29 12.22 -4.58 -3.91
CA THR A 29 13.54 -5.12 -3.55
C THR A 29 14.58 -4.01 -3.49
N GLU A 30 14.57 -3.10 -4.45
CA GLU A 30 15.48 -1.94 -4.54
C GLU A 30 15.22 -0.90 -3.44
N HIS A 31 13.96 -0.63 -3.13
CA HIS A 31 13.55 0.45 -2.20
C HIS A 31 13.20 -0.06 -0.79
N ARG A 32 13.46 -1.34 -0.50
CA ARG A 32 13.10 -2.00 0.75
C ARG A 32 13.46 -1.17 1.99
N ALA A 33 14.69 -0.67 2.04
CA ALA A 33 15.19 0.04 3.21
C ALA A 33 14.34 1.29 3.50
N GLY A 34 13.86 1.97 2.46
CA GLY A 34 12.96 3.12 2.61
C GLY A 34 11.59 2.73 3.18
N PHE A 35 11.01 1.62 2.71
CA PHE A 35 9.77 1.08 3.28
C PHE A 35 9.92 0.67 4.74
N ASP A 36 11.00 -0.03 5.09
CA ASP A 36 11.27 -0.45 6.46
C ASP A 36 11.53 0.77 7.37
N ASN A 37 12.20 1.81 6.86
CA ASN A 37 12.39 3.07 7.57
C ASN A 37 11.05 3.78 7.85
N MET A 38 10.13 3.81 6.89
CA MET A 38 8.78 4.37 7.10
C MET A 38 8.00 3.58 8.16
N VAL A 39 8.01 2.25 8.10
CA VAL A 39 7.40 1.40 9.15
C VAL A 39 7.97 1.74 10.53
N SER A 40 9.30 1.81 10.61
CA SER A 40 10.00 2.10 11.86
C SER A 40 9.72 3.51 12.40
N TYR A 41 9.62 4.50 11.51
CA TYR A 41 9.22 5.86 11.88
C TYR A 41 7.80 5.87 12.44
N ILE A 42 6.84 5.25 11.73
CA ILE A 42 5.45 5.19 12.17
C ILE A 42 5.31 4.50 13.53
N GLN A 43 6.03 3.40 13.76
CA GLN A 43 5.97 2.67 15.03
C GLN A 43 6.59 3.40 16.22
N ARG A 44 7.57 4.30 15.98
CA ARG A 44 8.34 4.94 17.07
C ARG A 44 7.95 6.38 17.30
N GLU A 45 7.71 7.14 16.23
CA GLU A 45 7.62 8.59 16.27
C GLU A 45 6.18 9.11 16.17
N ILE A 46 5.27 8.34 15.54
CA ILE A 46 3.87 8.75 15.42
C ILE A 46 3.16 8.52 16.74
N ILE A 47 3.06 9.59 17.53
CA ILE A 47 2.29 9.62 18.77
C ILE A 47 0.84 9.95 18.43
N VAL A 48 -0.05 8.98 18.64
CA VAL A 48 -1.50 9.19 18.49
C VAL A 48 -2.04 9.90 19.72
N GLN A 49 -1.97 11.23 19.75
CA GLN A 49 -2.61 12.01 20.81
C GLN A 49 -4.12 12.10 20.56
N ASN A 50 -4.93 11.62 21.50
CA ASN A 50 -6.35 11.94 21.61
C ASN A 50 -7.29 11.48 20.46
N TYR A 51 -7.06 10.32 19.84
CA TYR A 51 -8.12 9.68 19.04
C TYR A 51 -9.06 8.89 19.96
N LYS A 52 -10.29 9.40 20.15
CA LYS A 52 -11.35 8.85 21.05
C LYS A 52 -11.90 7.46 20.64
N ARG A 53 -11.15 6.65 19.91
CA ARG A 53 -11.59 5.33 19.46
C ARG A 53 -10.45 4.34 19.61
N HIS A 54 -10.68 3.32 20.45
CA HIS A 54 -9.79 2.17 20.62
C HIS A 54 -9.49 1.42 19.32
N LYS A 55 -10.26 1.66 18.25
CA LYS A 55 -9.98 1.22 16.88
C LYS A 55 -10.20 2.34 15.86
N ALA A 56 -9.18 2.66 15.08
CA ALA A 56 -9.22 3.69 14.03
C ALA A 56 -8.31 3.32 12.84
N ILE A 57 -8.49 3.99 11.71
CA ILE A 57 -7.54 3.99 10.59
C ILE A 57 -6.98 5.41 10.49
N LEU A 58 -5.66 5.55 10.59
CA LEU A 58 -4.96 6.80 10.34
C LEU A 58 -4.45 6.81 8.91
N VAL A 59 -4.60 7.92 8.20
CA VAL A 59 -4.15 8.04 6.81
C VAL A 59 -3.19 9.21 6.69
N PHE A 60 -1.97 8.93 6.27
CA PHE A 60 -0.91 9.91 6.04
C PHE A 60 -0.74 10.19 4.56
N VAL A 61 -0.47 11.44 4.21
CA VAL A 61 -0.27 11.88 2.82
C VAL A 61 1.10 12.52 2.62
N ALA A 62 1.70 12.28 1.46
CA ALA A 62 3.00 12.86 1.10
C ALA A 62 2.97 14.38 0.89
N LYS A 63 1.78 14.97 0.76
CA LYS A 63 1.59 16.42 0.50
C LYS A 63 0.59 17.00 1.48
N ARG A 64 0.81 18.24 1.90
CA ARG A 64 -0.06 19.00 2.81
C ARG A 64 -1.33 19.50 2.10
N THR A 65 -2.12 18.57 1.58
CA THR A 65 -3.38 18.84 0.88
C THR A 65 -4.55 18.34 1.71
N LYS A 66 -5.58 19.16 1.89
CA LYS A 66 -6.87 18.69 2.44
C LYS A 66 -7.47 17.73 1.41
N SER A 67 -7.68 16.47 1.79
CA SER A 67 -8.45 15.55 0.96
C SER A 67 -9.94 15.88 1.10
N PRO A 68 -10.72 15.87 0.00
CA PRO A 68 -12.15 16.14 0.04
C PRO A 68 -12.97 15.05 0.75
N ARG A 69 -12.36 13.91 1.13
CA ARG A 69 -13.05 12.77 1.76
C ARG A 69 -12.18 12.07 2.79
N GLY A 70 -12.23 12.48 4.06
CA GLY A 70 -11.68 11.69 5.19
C GLY A 70 -10.80 12.49 6.17
N ASN A 71 -10.29 11.78 7.17
CA ASN A 71 -9.37 12.30 8.19
C ASN A 71 -7.92 11.96 7.78
N PHE A 72 -7.24 12.89 7.11
CA PHE A 72 -5.84 12.72 6.71
C PHE A 72 -4.94 13.55 7.60
N LEU A 73 -3.77 12.99 7.91
CA LEU A 73 -2.72 13.63 8.68
C LEU A 73 -1.54 13.92 7.75
N TYR A 74 -0.87 15.04 8.02
CA TYR A 74 0.39 15.38 7.38
C TYR A 74 1.46 15.39 8.46
N ASP A 75 2.54 14.66 8.21
CA ASP A 75 3.72 14.59 9.06
C ASP A 75 4.94 14.86 8.17
N ASP A 76 5.73 15.88 8.51
CA ASP A 76 6.77 16.42 7.62
C ASP A 76 7.88 15.40 7.35
N ASP A 77 8.31 14.64 8.35
CA ASP A 77 9.43 13.70 8.22
C ASP A 77 8.99 12.40 7.56
N LEU A 78 7.81 11.89 7.91
CA LEU A 78 7.20 10.79 7.17
C LEU A 78 6.93 11.18 5.71
N ALA A 79 6.45 12.40 5.45
CA ALA A 79 6.20 12.87 4.08
C ALA A 79 7.49 12.91 3.24
N LYS A 80 8.63 13.32 3.81
CA LYS A 80 9.93 13.25 3.12
C LYS A 80 10.27 11.81 2.73
N LEU A 81 10.13 10.86 3.66
CA LEU A 81 10.37 9.44 3.39
C LEU A 81 9.41 8.90 2.31
N MET A 82 8.13 9.29 2.36
CA MET A 82 7.13 8.90 1.38
C MET A 82 7.46 9.42 -0.02
N ILE A 83 7.83 10.70 -0.14
CA ILE A 83 8.21 11.32 -1.43
C ILE A 83 9.44 10.62 -2.02
N GLN A 84 10.46 10.35 -1.21
CA GLN A 84 11.68 9.65 -1.64
C GLN A 84 11.41 8.24 -2.17
N ASN A 85 10.37 7.58 -1.66
CA ASN A 85 10.01 6.21 -2.02
C ASN A 85 8.77 6.14 -2.93
N GLU A 86 8.36 7.26 -3.53
CA GLU A 86 7.20 7.38 -4.43
C GLU A 86 5.87 6.89 -3.82
N VAL A 87 5.76 6.93 -2.49
CA VAL A 87 4.53 6.62 -1.75
C VAL A 87 3.67 7.88 -1.68
N LYS A 88 2.40 7.75 -2.09
CA LYS A 88 1.43 8.85 -2.05
C LYS A 88 0.72 8.92 -0.70
N GLU A 89 0.34 7.76 -0.19
CA GLU A 89 -0.51 7.61 0.97
C GLU A 89 -0.07 6.39 1.80
N VAL A 90 -0.12 6.51 3.12
CA VAL A 90 0.01 5.38 4.03
C VAL A 90 -1.23 5.30 4.91
N SER A 91 -1.96 4.19 4.86
CA SER A 91 -3.06 3.89 5.77
C SER A 91 -2.59 2.92 6.86
N CYS A 92 -2.82 3.25 8.12
CA CYS A 92 -2.37 2.45 9.27
C CYS A 92 -3.57 2.07 10.16
N GLU A 93 -3.66 0.79 10.53
CA GLU A 93 -4.63 0.35 11.54
C GLU A 93 -4.13 0.69 12.95
N TYR A 94 -4.96 1.42 13.69
CA TYR A 94 -4.74 1.77 15.09
C TYR A 94 -5.65 0.92 15.97
N ASN A 95 -5.07 0.11 16.86
CA ASN A 95 -5.81 -0.65 17.85
C ASN A 95 -5.01 -0.79 19.16
N GLU A 96 -5.34 -0.01 20.18
CA GLU A 96 -4.67 -0.03 21.50
C GLU A 96 -4.81 -1.37 22.22
N LEU A 97 -5.90 -2.09 21.95
CA LEU A 97 -6.24 -3.34 22.63
C LEU A 97 -5.90 -4.57 21.78
N GLY A 98 -5.30 -4.38 20.61
CA GLY A 98 -4.93 -5.47 19.70
C GLY A 98 -3.76 -6.28 20.23
N SER A 99 -3.82 -7.60 20.06
CA SER A 99 -2.71 -8.53 20.36
C SER A 99 -1.41 -8.17 19.62
N CYS A 100 -1.52 -7.52 18.47
CA CYS A 100 -0.42 -7.08 17.61
C CYS A 100 0.09 -5.66 17.93
N GLY A 101 -0.59 -4.95 18.83
CA GLY A 101 -0.32 -3.56 19.20
C GLY A 101 -0.70 -2.55 18.12
N LEU A 102 -0.28 -1.30 18.32
CA LEU A 102 -0.52 -0.19 17.41
C LEU A 102 0.19 -0.41 16.06
N PHE A 103 -0.47 0.02 14.98
CA PHE A 103 0.06 -0.03 13.62
C PHE A 103 0.49 -1.44 13.19
N SER A 104 -0.34 -2.42 13.56
CA SER A 104 -0.16 -3.83 13.17
C SER A 104 -0.25 -4.02 11.66
N GLN A 105 -1.04 -3.18 10.98
CA GLN A 105 -1.15 -3.16 9.52
C GLN A 105 -0.87 -1.76 8.98
N MET A 106 -0.04 -1.69 7.94
CA MET A 106 0.23 -0.46 7.19
C MET A 106 0.12 -0.74 5.68
N ILE A 107 -0.58 0.12 4.96
CA ILE A 107 -0.86 0.01 3.53
C ILE A 107 -0.23 1.21 2.84
N PHE A 108 0.81 0.96 2.05
CA PHE A 108 1.57 1.98 1.32
C PHE A 108 1.08 2.02 -0.13
N GLN A 109 0.39 3.09 -0.50
CA GLN A 109 -0.09 3.30 -1.87
C GLN A 109 0.98 4.03 -2.70
N MET A 110 1.35 3.43 -3.84
CA MET A 110 2.33 3.98 -4.78
C MET A 110 1.72 5.01 -5.74
N ARG A 111 2.54 5.95 -6.24
CA ARG A 111 2.19 6.83 -7.36
C ARG A 111 2.09 6.01 -8.66
N ASN A 112 0.98 6.14 -9.37
CA ASN A 112 0.79 5.45 -10.64
C ASN A 112 0.56 6.46 -11.77
N GLU A 113 1.65 6.97 -12.34
CA GLU A 113 1.59 7.91 -13.48
C GLU A 113 1.68 7.22 -14.84
N ASN A 114 2.14 5.97 -14.88
CA ASN A 114 2.47 5.28 -16.13
C ASN A 114 1.74 3.94 -16.34
N SER A 115 0.87 3.48 -15.44
CA SER A 115 0.04 2.32 -15.78
C SER A 115 -1.10 2.73 -16.71
N SER A 116 -1.29 1.98 -17.77
CA SER A 116 -2.51 2.05 -18.58
C SER A 116 -3.74 1.77 -17.70
N GLY A 117 -4.51 2.80 -17.40
CA GLY A 117 -5.76 2.71 -16.64
C GLY A 117 -5.63 2.95 -15.14
N ARG A 118 -6.79 2.97 -14.48
CA ARG A 118 -7.05 3.24 -13.05
C ARG A 118 -6.44 2.20 -12.10
N LYS A 119 -5.24 1.68 -12.34
CA LYS A 119 -4.64 0.70 -11.45
C LYS A 119 -4.05 1.37 -10.21
N ALA A 120 -4.15 0.72 -9.05
CA ALA A 120 -3.48 1.16 -7.84
C ALA A 120 -2.59 0.03 -7.32
N THR A 121 -1.36 0.37 -6.96
CA THR A 121 -0.38 -0.57 -6.41
C THR A 121 -0.19 -0.29 -4.94
N TYR A 122 -0.21 -1.34 -4.13
CA TYR A 122 -0.05 -1.25 -2.69
C TYR A 122 1.01 -2.23 -2.21
N PHE A 123 1.87 -1.77 -1.30
CA PHE A 123 2.66 -2.64 -0.45
C PHE A 123 2.03 -2.67 0.93
N ILE A 124 1.77 -3.85 1.47
CA ILE A 124 1.16 -4.01 2.79
C ILE A 124 2.18 -4.63 3.73
N TYR A 125 2.41 -3.95 4.85
CA TYR A 125 3.11 -4.49 6.00
C TYR A 125 2.10 -5.01 7.01
N ASN A 126 2.21 -6.28 7.40
CA ASN A 126 1.46 -6.89 8.49
C ASN A 126 2.43 -7.43 9.55
N LYS A 127 2.49 -6.76 10.70
CA LYS A 127 3.39 -7.08 11.82
C LYS A 127 3.22 -8.51 12.35
N CYS A 128 1.99 -9.03 12.35
CA CYS A 128 1.68 -10.35 12.90
C CYS A 128 1.69 -11.48 11.86
N ASP A 129 2.02 -11.18 10.60
CA ASP A 129 2.01 -12.14 9.49
C ASP A 129 0.68 -12.92 9.34
N GLU A 130 -0.43 -12.36 9.87
CA GLU A 130 -1.76 -12.94 9.73
C GLU A 130 -2.18 -12.80 8.26
N ASN A 131 -2.00 -13.88 7.50
CA ASN A 131 -2.27 -13.91 6.05
C ASN A 131 -3.77 -13.84 5.71
N ASP A 132 -4.66 -13.91 6.70
CA ASP A 132 -6.07 -14.24 6.50
C ASP A 132 -7.01 -13.04 6.32
N SER A 133 -6.55 -11.78 6.39
CA SER A 133 -7.46 -10.62 6.34
C SER A 133 -7.72 -10.04 4.95
N TYR A 134 -7.21 -10.64 3.87
CA TYR A 134 -7.21 -10.03 2.54
C TYR A 134 -8.40 -10.47 1.66
N GLU A 135 -9.61 -10.53 2.22
CA GLU A 135 -10.85 -10.81 1.48
C GLU A 135 -11.36 -9.60 0.66
N ARG A 136 -10.48 -8.84 0.02
CA ARG A 136 -10.89 -7.92 -1.04
C ARG A 136 -10.48 -8.50 -2.37
N LYS A 137 -11.40 -8.51 -3.34
CA LYS A 137 -11.20 -9.04 -4.69
C LYS A 137 -10.18 -8.17 -5.44
N TYR A 138 -8.89 -8.38 -5.19
CA TYR A 138 -7.81 -7.72 -5.91
C TYR A 138 -7.40 -8.52 -7.14
N LEU A 139 -6.85 -7.87 -8.16
CA LEU A 139 -6.39 -8.52 -9.39
C LEU A 139 -5.11 -9.33 -9.20
N TYR A 140 -4.27 -8.94 -8.24
CA TYR A 140 -3.01 -9.61 -7.93
C TYR A 140 -2.64 -9.45 -6.46
N GLN A 141 -2.19 -10.55 -5.85
CA GLN A 141 -1.64 -10.60 -4.50
C GLN A 141 -0.42 -11.52 -4.48
N LYS A 142 0.69 -11.06 -3.91
CA LYS A 142 1.87 -11.91 -3.69
C LYS A 142 2.61 -11.54 -2.41
N LYS A 143 2.90 -12.53 -1.58
CA LYS A 143 3.82 -12.37 -0.45
C LYS A 143 5.23 -12.15 -1.00
N LEU A 144 5.82 -11.00 -0.67
CA LEU A 144 7.17 -10.64 -1.09
C LEU A 144 8.20 -11.22 -0.12
N ARG A 145 7.85 -11.24 1.18
CA ARG A 145 8.68 -11.73 2.29
C ARG A 145 7.88 -11.76 3.60
N THR A 146 8.54 -12.08 4.72
CA THR A 146 7.98 -11.95 6.07
C THR A 146 7.34 -10.57 6.25
N ASN A 147 6.07 -10.56 6.64
CA ASN A 147 5.26 -9.38 6.90
C ASN A 147 4.95 -8.47 5.70
N TRP A 148 5.43 -8.75 4.48
CA TRP A 148 5.24 -7.86 3.32
C TRP A 148 4.52 -8.55 2.17
N VAL A 149 3.49 -7.87 1.66
CA VAL A 149 2.65 -8.35 0.56
C VAL A 149 2.48 -7.24 -0.49
N LEU A 150 2.57 -7.60 -1.77
CA LEU A 150 2.23 -6.74 -2.91
C LEU A 150 0.78 -6.99 -3.33
N PHE A 151 0.04 -5.90 -3.55
CA PHE A 151 -1.29 -5.89 -4.15
C PHE A 151 -1.35 -4.97 -5.37
N ILE A 152 -2.08 -5.39 -6.40
CA ILE A 152 -2.45 -4.56 -7.55
C ILE A 152 -3.96 -4.67 -7.75
N ASP A 153 -4.62 -3.52 -7.80
CA ASP A 153 -6.07 -3.40 -7.95
C ASP A 153 -6.44 -2.57 -9.18
N GLU A 154 -7.59 -2.84 -9.80
CA GLU A 154 -8.23 -1.94 -10.77
C GLU A 154 -9.25 -1.09 -10.01
N THR A 155 -9.04 0.23 -9.98
CA THR A 155 -9.98 1.20 -9.37
C THR A 155 -11.05 1.70 -10.33
#